data_AF-A0A7S1D4Y8-F1
#
_entry.id   AF-A0A7S1D4Y8-F1
#
_cell.length_a   1.000
_cell.length_b   1.000
_cell.length_c   1.000
_cell.angle_alpha   90.00
_cell.angle_beta   90.00
_cell.angle_gamma   90.00
#
_symmetry.space_group_name_H-M   'P 1'
#
loop_
_entity.id
_entity.type
_entity.pdbx_description
1 polymer ?
#
loop_
_entity_poly.entity_id
_entity_poly.type
_entity_poly.pdbx_seq_one_letter_code
_entity_poly.pdbx_strand_id
1 'polypeptide(L)'
;AFKVRHVGLADVNSFPISISLNGLETDDDTTTTPATSEEGEEPWSKQATMFKAGGKMGVKKTIAFTRADEVHCAIDYEQSDTLPEGTGLSIAKYNITGIKKFASEME
;
A
#
# COMPACT_ATOMS: atom_id res chain seq x y z
N ALA A 1 12.41 21.71 27.39
CA ALA A 1 12.96 20.86 26.32
C ALA A 1 14.46 20.69 26.55
N PHE A 2 14.98 19.47 26.45
CA PHE A 2 16.42 19.20 26.62
C PHE A 2 17.17 19.57 25.34
N LYS A 3 18.27 20.33 25.46
CA LYS A 3 19.18 20.62 24.35
C LYS A 3 20.35 19.64 24.42
N VAL A 4 20.37 18.68 23.50
CA VAL A 4 21.38 17.61 23.44
C VAL A 4 22.31 17.81 22.25
N ARG A 5 23.53 17.27 22.31
CA ARG A 5 24.44 17.23 21.18
C ARG A 5 23.91 16.22 20.16
N HIS A 6 23.81 16.63 18.90
CA HIS A 6 23.38 15.74 17.83
C HIS A 6 24.48 14.71 17.53
N VAL A 7 24.12 13.42 17.51
CA VAL A 7 24.97 12.33 17.06
C VAL A 7 24.29 11.70 15.84
N GLY A 8 25.00 11.62 14.72
CA GLY A 8 24.48 11.05 13.49
C GLY A 8 24.54 9.52 13.51
N LEU A 9 23.51 8.88 14.05
CA LEU A 9 23.31 7.44 13.95
C LEU A 9 22.16 7.16 12.97
N ALA A 10 22.37 6.24 12.04
CA ALA A 10 21.38 5.84 11.06
C ALA A 10 21.32 4.31 11.01
N ASP A 11 20.11 3.78 11.07
CA ASP A 11 19.86 2.35 10.96
C ASP A 11 19.57 1.97 9.50
N VAL A 12 19.60 0.67 9.21
CA VAL A 12 19.42 0.09 7.87
C VAL A 12 18.25 -0.88 7.84
N ASN A 13 17.50 -0.83 6.75
CA ASN A 13 16.38 -1.71 6.49
C ASN A 13 16.87 -3.01 5.85
N SER A 14 16.81 -4.13 6.57
CA SER A 14 17.34 -5.41 6.10
C SER A 14 16.49 -6.07 5.01
N PHE A 15 15.17 -5.89 5.05
CA PHE A 15 14.24 -6.62 4.18
C PHE A 15 13.55 -5.68 3.19
N PRO A 16 13.44 -6.05 1.91
CA PRO A 16 12.74 -5.23 0.94
C PRO A 16 11.24 -5.23 1.21
N ILE A 17 10.63 -4.06 1.18
CA ILE A 17 9.20 -3.84 1.43
C ILE A 17 8.57 -3.23 0.18
N SER A 18 7.52 -3.88 -0.29
CA SER A 18 6.68 -3.45 -1.40
C SER A 18 5.33 -2.94 -0.90
N ILE A 19 4.73 -2.06 -1.69
CA ILE A 19 3.36 -1.59 -1.48
C ILE A 19 2.55 -1.96 -2.71
N SER A 20 1.37 -2.54 -2.48
CA SER A 20 0.36 -2.78 -3.51
C SER A 20 -0.90 -1.97 -3.20
N LEU A 21 -1.48 -1.37 -4.23
CA LEU A 21 -2.72 -0.61 -4.19
C LEU A 21 -3.72 -1.28 -5.11
N ASN A 22 -4.88 -1.65 -4.60
CA ASN A 22 -5.95 -2.29 -5.36
C ASN A 22 -7.24 -1.48 -5.23
N GLY A 23 -8.09 -1.48 -6.24
CA GLY A 23 -9.44 -0.91 -6.13
C GLY A 23 -10.24 -1.60 -5.02
N LEU A 24 -10.95 -0.81 -4.20
CA LEU A 24 -11.91 -1.33 -3.24
C LEU A 24 -13.29 -1.36 -3.92
N GLU A 25 -13.79 -2.55 -4.25
CA GLU A 25 -15.17 -2.69 -4.73
C GLU A 25 -16.12 -2.31 -3.59
N THR A 26 -16.95 -1.29 -3.79
CA THR A 26 -17.94 -0.84 -2.82
C THR A 26 -19.28 -1.46 -3.20
N ASP A 27 -19.86 -2.27 -2.31
CA ASP A 27 -21.15 -2.98 -2.45
C ASP A 27 -22.40 -2.06 -2.58
N ASP A 28 -22.23 -0.77 -2.92
CA ASP A 28 -23.31 0.20 -3.07
C ASP A 28 -23.94 0.22 -4.48
N ASP A 29 -23.73 -0.85 -5.27
CA ASP A 29 -24.49 -1.11 -6.50
C ASP A 29 -25.40 -2.33 -6.29
N THR A 30 -26.42 -2.15 -5.45
CA THR A 30 -27.52 -3.11 -5.31
C THR A 30 -28.47 -2.99 -6.51
N THR A 31 -28.09 -3.56 -7.66
CA THR A 31 -29.07 -4.09 -8.63
C THR A 31 -28.49 -5.32 -9.35
N THR A 32 -28.84 -6.50 -8.82
CA THR A 32 -29.07 -7.77 -9.53
C THR A 32 -27.97 -8.28 -10.48
N THR A 33 -27.25 -9.35 -10.11
CA THR A 33 -27.35 -10.73 -10.66
C THR A 33 -26.23 -11.62 -10.08
N PRO A 34 -26.49 -12.86 -9.63
CA PRO A 34 -25.44 -13.74 -9.09
C PRO A 34 -24.58 -14.38 -10.19
N ALA A 35 -23.27 -14.44 -9.92
CA ALA A 35 -22.26 -15.34 -10.50
C ALA A 35 -22.47 -15.83 -11.96
N THR A 36 -21.76 -15.22 -12.91
CA THR A 36 -21.13 -15.93 -14.04
C THR A 36 -19.92 -15.11 -14.49
N SER A 37 -18.74 -15.73 -14.33
CA SER A 37 -17.47 -15.34 -14.92
C SER A 37 -17.58 -15.11 -16.43
N GLU A 38 -17.14 -13.95 -16.94
CA GLU A 38 -16.40 -13.81 -18.21
C GLU A 38 -15.92 -12.35 -18.45
N GLU A 39 -14.61 -12.22 -18.68
CA GLU A 39 -13.88 -11.23 -19.48
C GLU A 39 -13.95 -9.71 -19.15
N GLY A 40 -12.88 -9.20 -18.52
CA GLY A 40 -12.03 -8.28 -19.30
C GLY A 40 -11.54 -6.98 -18.65
N GLU A 41 -11.92 -6.62 -17.43
CA GLU A 41 -11.35 -5.44 -16.78
C GLU A 41 -10.58 -5.86 -15.54
N GLU A 42 -9.25 -5.98 -15.70
CA GLU A 42 -8.35 -6.28 -14.59
C GLU A 42 -8.55 -5.21 -13.51
N PRO A 43 -8.95 -5.59 -12.28
CA PRO A 43 -9.20 -4.62 -11.24
C PRO A 43 -7.93 -3.81 -11.02
N TRP A 44 -8.06 -2.48 -11.08
CA TRP A 44 -6.91 -1.60 -11.08
C TRP A 44 -5.98 -1.93 -9.92
N SER A 45 -4.73 -2.20 -10.26
CA SER A 45 -3.68 -2.46 -9.29
C SER A 45 -2.42 -1.66 -9.63
N LYS A 46 -1.72 -1.19 -8.59
CA LYS A 46 -0.39 -0.62 -8.70
C LYS A 46 0.49 -1.21 -7.63
N GLN A 47 1.64 -1.74 -8.03
CA GLN A 47 2.65 -2.25 -7.11
C GLN A 47 3.96 -1.50 -7.30
N ALA A 48 4.64 -1.21 -6.20
CA ALA A 48 5.99 -0.65 -6.24
C ALA A 48 6.79 -0.99 -4.98
N THR A 49 8.08 -1.31 -5.16
CA THR A 49 9.03 -1.48 -4.06
C THR A 49 9.38 -0.13 -3.46
N MET A 50 9.00 0.09 -2.20
CA MET A 50 9.29 1.34 -1.51
C MET A 50 10.63 1.29 -0.81
N PHE A 51 10.88 0.28 0.00
CA PHE A 51 12.09 0.19 0.81
C PHE A 51 12.90 -0.98 0.31
N LYS A 52 14.12 -0.72 -0.16
CA LYS A 52 15.04 -1.77 -0.60
C LYS A 52 15.81 -2.32 0.59
N ALA A 53 16.30 -3.55 0.48
CA ALA A 53 17.28 -4.10 1.42
C ALA A 53 18.54 -3.22 1.45
N GLY A 54 19.09 -3.00 2.65
CA GLY A 54 20.22 -2.11 2.90
C GLY A 54 19.90 -0.61 2.82
N GLY A 55 18.64 -0.22 2.60
CA GLY A 55 18.23 1.18 2.57
C GLY A 55 18.28 1.83 3.97
N LYS A 56 18.48 3.15 4.05
CA LYS A 56 18.45 3.87 5.33
C LYS A 56 17.04 3.83 5.95
N MET A 57 16.94 3.56 7.24
CA MET A 57 15.69 3.65 8.01
C MET A 57 15.28 5.10 8.31
N GLY A 58 13.99 5.31 8.64
CA GLY A 58 13.46 6.63 8.96
C GLY A 58 13.31 7.55 7.75
N VAL A 59 13.27 6.98 6.54
CA VAL A 59 13.05 7.72 5.29
C VAL A 59 11.57 7.73 4.95
N LYS A 60 11.02 8.90 4.64
CA LYS A 60 9.65 9.04 4.13
C LYS A 60 9.68 8.98 2.60
N LYS A 61 8.87 8.09 2.02
CA LYS A 61 8.61 8.04 0.58
C LYS A 61 7.17 8.43 0.30
N THR A 62 6.96 9.19 -0.76
CA THR A 62 5.65 9.67 -1.19
C THR A 62 5.38 9.17 -2.59
N ILE A 63 4.19 8.60 -2.79
CA ILE A 63 3.71 8.10 -4.06
C ILE A 63 2.45 8.90 -4.36
N ALA A 64 2.33 9.38 -5.59
CA ALA A 64 1.13 10.05 -6.06
C ALA A 64 0.47 9.19 -7.13
N PHE A 65 -0.85 9.05 -7.05
CA PHE A 65 -1.68 8.39 -8.04
C PHE A 65 -2.96 9.19 -8.20
N THR A 66 -3.45 9.28 -9.44
CA THR A 66 -4.73 9.93 -9.76
C THR A 66 -5.81 8.86 -9.79
N ARG A 67 -6.78 8.93 -8.87
CA ARG A 67 -7.93 8.02 -8.81
C ARG A 67 -9.10 8.71 -8.11
N ALA A 68 -10.32 8.39 -8.54
CA ALA A 68 -11.57 8.90 -7.97
C ALA A 68 -12.26 7.91 -7.01
N ASP A 69 -11.89 6.63 -7.06
CA ASP A 69 -12.48 5.57 -6.23
C ASP A 69 -11.65 5.25 -4.98
N GLU A 70 -12.27 4.52 -4.06
CA GLU A 70 -11.63 3.98 -2.86
C GLU A 70 -10.58 2.92 -3.19
N VAL A 71 -9.58 2.78 -2.31
CA VAL A 71 -8.38 1.97 -2.56
C VAL A 71 -7.99 1.16 -1.32
N HIS A 72 -7.66 -0.11 -1.50
CA HIS A 72 -6.98 -0.93 -0.51
C HIS A 72 -5.46 -0.84 -0.70
N CYS A 73 -4.73 -0.50 0.36
CA CYS A 73 -3.27 -0.43 0.40
C CYS A 73 -2.72 -1.58 1.24
N ALA A 74 -1.94 -2.48 0.64
CA ALA A 74 -1.21 -3.51 1.34
C ALA A 74 0.30 -3.23 1.32
N ILE A 75 0.95 -3.52 2.44
CA ILE A 75 2.38 -3.38 2.64
C ILE A 75 2.90 -4.78 2.97
N ASP A 76 3.77 -5.29 2.10
CA ASP A 76 4.23 -6.67 2.14
C ASP A 76 5.75 -6.74 1.95
N TYR A 77 6.40 -7.71 2.57
CA TYR A 77 7.78 -8.06 2.22
C TYR A 77 7.84 -8.62 0.79
N GLU A 78 8.86 -8.23 0.03
CA GLU A 78 8.99 -8.63 -1.37
C GLU A 78 9.58 -10.04 -1.55
N GLN A 79 10.46 -10.48 -0.64
CA GLN A 79 11.18 -11.76 -0.74
C GLN A 79 10.93 -12.63 0.49
N SER A 80 10.49 -13.87 0.28
CA SER A 80 10.30 -14.87 1.34
C SER A 80 11.60 -15.49 1.85
N ASP A 81 12.60 -15.64 0.97
CA ASP A 81 13.74 -16.54 1.22
C ASP A 81 14.73 -15.99 2.25
N THR A 82 14.74 -14.67 2.44
CA THR A 82 15.58 -13.99 3.42
C THR A 82 14.91 -13.82 4.78
N LEU A 83 13.59 -14.05 4.85
CA LEU A 83 12.84 -13.88 6.08
C LEU A 83 13.04 -15.12 6.98
N PRO A 84 13.06 -14.94 8.32
CA PRO A 84 13.08 -16.06 9.24
C PRO A 84 11.88 -16.99 9.03
N GLU A 85 12.08 -18.29 9.25
CA GLU A 85 11.04 -19.29 9.13
C GLU A 85 9.80 -18.95 9.99
N GLY A 86 8.61 -19.11 9.40
CA GLY A 86 7.33 -18.75 10.03
C GLY A 86 6.94 -17.27 9.91
N THR A 87 7.76 -16.42 9.29
CA THR A 87 7.41 -15.01 9.05
C THR A 87 6.44 -14.88 7.88
N GLY A 88 5.27 -14.28 8.12
CA GLY A 88 4.33 -13.93 7.06
C GLY A 88 4.80 -12.74 6.23
N LEU A 89 4.44 -12.70 4.94
CA LEU A 89 4.81 -11.59 4.03
C LEU A 89 4.06 -10.29 4.34
N SER A 90 2.82 -10.39 4.81
CA SER A 90 1.95 -9.24 5.08
C SER A 90 2.40 -8.49 6.33
N ILE A 91 2.70 -7.20 6.18
CA ILE A 91 3.09 -6.32 7.27
C ILE A 91 1.87 -5.52 7.75
N ALA A 92 1.20 -4.83 6.83
CA ALA A 92 0.07 -3.98 7.17
C ALA A 92 -0.88 -3.82 5.97
N LYS A 93 -2.17 -3.59 6.26
CA LYS A 93 -3.22 -3.36 5.28
C LYS A 93 -4.09 -2.20 5.73
N TYR A 94 -4.45 -1.32 4.80
CA TYR A 94 -5.22 -0.11 5.06
C TYR A 94 -6.28 0.09 3.99
N ASN A 95 -7.46 0.53 4.40
CA ASN A 95 -8.52 0.97 3.50
C ASN A 95 -8.50 2.50 3.41
N ILE A 96 -8.37 3.04 2.20
CA ILE A 96 -8.38 4.47 1.92
C ILE A 96 -9.77 4.80 1.37
N THR A 97 -10.60 5.39 2.23
CA THR A 97 -12.00 5.73 1.95
C THR A 97 -12.21 7.24 1.81
N GLY A 98 -13.37 7.64 1.28
CA GLY A 98 -13.75 9.06 1.15
C GLY A 98 -13.16 9.78 -0.09
N ILE A 99 -12.42 9.06 -0.94
CA ILE A 99 -11.91 9.58 -2.22
C ILE A 99 -13.07 9.94 -3.15
N LYS A 100 -14.10 9.09 -3.22
CA LYS A 100 -15.29 9.31 -4.06
C LYS A 100 -16.03 10.59 -3.70
N LYS A 101 -16.24 10.82 -2.41
CA LYS A 101 -16.87 12.05 -1.90
C LYS A 101 -16.04 13.29 -2.29
N PHE A 102 -14.73 13.23 -2.09
CA PHE A 102 -13.84 14.33 -2.43
C PHE A 102 -13.79 14.60 -3.94
N ALA A 103 -13.77 13.56 -4.78
CA ALA A 103 -13.77 13.70 -6.23
C ALA A 103 -15.03 14.42 -6.72
N SER A 104 -16.21 14.08 -6.16
CA SER A 104 -17.48 14.74 -6.51
C SER A 104 -17.60 16.20 -6.03
N GLU A 105 -16.84 16.62 -5.02
CA GLU A 105 -16.83 18.02 -4.55
C GLU A 105 -15.92 18.93 -5.39
N MET A 106 -15.04 18.33 -6.19
CA MET A 106 -14.04 19.02 -7.03
C MET A 106 -14.46 19.13 -8.50
N GLU A 107 -15.62 18.58 -8.85
CA GLU A 107 -16.26 18.66 -10.17
C GLU A 107 -17.29 19.80 -10.20
#